data_AF-A0A3S3SZA8-F1
#
_entry.id   AF-A0A3S3SZA8-F1
#
_cell.length_a   1.000
_cell.length_b   1.000
_cell.length_c   1.000
_cell.angle_alpha   90.00
_cell.angle_beta   90.00
_cell.angle_gamma   90.00
#
_symmetry.space_group_name_H-M   'P 1'
#
loop_
_entity.id
_entity.type
_entity.pdbx_description
1 polymer ?
#
loop_
_entity_poly.entity_id
_entity_poly.type
_entity_poly.pdbx_seq_one_letter_code
_entity_poly.pdbx_strand_id
1 'polypeptide(L)'
;MATLSFAAQIAGWAEKVPEAVEAVRNGAAQDVVKEMQTLDEEGGRLPYETGFLWASLMASTSSMPPINQNANPVDGQLYRFDFGTIEAVIIGADLDDDLYFGYTASYAAAQEYGAQGRAPAGFVRDAVQNWNEHVNRNAKKVRKVFGL
;
A
#
# COMPACT_ATOMS: atom_id res chain seq x y z
N MET A 1 6.85 -8.62 -43.09
CA MET A 1 6.36 -7.86 -41.93
C MET A 1 6.31 -6.40 -42.33
N ALA A 2 5.14 -5.77 -42.31
CA ALA A 2 5.04 -4.34 -42.60
C ALA A 2 5.64 -3.57 -41.40
N THR A 3 6.71 -2.81 -41.64
CA THR A 3 7.23 -1.85 -40.67
C THR A 3 6.24 -0.70 -40.56
N LEU A 4 5.64 -0.53 -39.38
CA LEU A 4 4.85 0.65 -39.07
C LEU A 4 5.67 1.91 -39.35
N SER A 5 5.02 2.97 -39.83
CA SER A 5 5.68 4.28 -39.91
C SER A 5 6.14 4.69 -38.51
N PHE A 6 7.21 5.49 -38.43
CA PHE A 6 7.69 6.02 -37.15
C PHE A 6 6.56 6.71 -36.37
N ALA A 7 5.71 7.49 -37.06
CA ALA A 7 4.54 8.13 -36.46
C ALA A 7 3.57 7.12 -35.81
N ALA A 8 3.30 5.99 -36.46
CA ALA A 8 2.44 4.95 -35.91
C ALA A 8 3.07 4.24 -34.69
N GLN A 9 4.41 4.09 -34.66
CA GLN A 9 5.11 3.54 -33.50
C GLN A 9 5.05 4.49 -32.29
N ILE A 10 5.25 5.80 -32.51
CA ILE A 10 5.14 6.80 -31.44
C ILE A 10 3.71 6.90 -30.91
N ALA A 11 2.70 6.88 -31.79
CA ALA A 11 1.29 6.89 -31.37
C ALA A 11 0.95 5.67 -30.49
N GLY A 12 1.31 4.46 -30.93
CA GLY A 12 1.06 3.25 -30.17
C GLY A 12 1.87 3.15 -28.86
N TRP A 13 3.00 3.83 -28.76
CA TRP A 13 3.70 4.02 -27.49
C TRP A 13 2.94 5.00 -26.58
N ALA A 14 2.56 6.16 -27.10
CA ALA A 14 1.90 7.22 -26.35
C ALA A 14 0.56 6.78 -25.74
N GLU A 15 -0.20 5.94 -26.45
CA GLU A 15 -1.46 5.36 -25.97
C GLU A 15 -1.28 4.51 -24.70
N LYS A 16 -0.13 3.87 -24.53
CA LYS A 16 0.17 2.98 -23.39
C LYS A 16 0.70 3.71 -22.17
N VAL A 17 1.23 4.92 -22.35
CA VAL A 17 1.91 5.65 -21.26
C VAL A 17 0.98 5.92 -20.08
N PRO A 18 -0.26 6.41 -20.25
CA PRO A 18 -1.15 6.67 -19.12
C PRO A 18 -1.42 5.41 -18.27
N GLU A 19 -1.80 4.31 -18.92
CA GLU A 19 -2.06 3.03 -18.25
C GLU A 19 -0.81 2.48 -17.56
N ALA A 20 0.36 2.67 -18.15
CA ALA A 20 1.62 2.27 -17.55
C ALA A 20 1.94 3.08 -16.29
N VAL A 21 1.72 4.40 -16.31
CA VAL A 21 1.92 5.27 -15.14
C VAL A 21 0.99 4.86 -14.00
N GLU A 22 -0.28 4.65 -14.30
CA GLU A 22 -1.28 4.20 -13.34
C GLU A 22 -0.92 2.84 -12.74
N ALA A 23 -0.53 1.86 -13.58
CA ALA A 23 -0.11 0.54 -13.13
C ALA A 23 1.11 0.58 -12.19
N VAL A 24 2.07 1.48 -12.44
CA VAL A 24 3.23 1.68 -11.56
C VAL A 24 2.81 2.28 -10.22
N ARG A 25 2.01 3.36 -10.23
CA ARG A 25 1.54 4.06 -9.01
C ARG A 25 0.72 3.12 -8.14
N ASN A 26 -0.27 2.45 -8.72
CA ASN A 26 -1.16 1.53 -8.00
C ASN A 26 -0.40 0.30 -7.50
N GLY A 27 0.47 -0.30 -8.33
CA GLY A 27 1.31 -1.42 -7.91
C GLY A 27 2.29 -1.07 -6.78
N ALA A 28 2.86 0.13 -6.82
CA ALA A 28 3.74 0.61 -5.75
C ALA A 28 2.97 0.86 -4.44
N ALA A 29 1.79 1.47 -4.50
CA ALA A 29 0.95 1.68 -3.32
C ALA A 29 0.50 0.36 -2.68
N GLN A 30 0.10 -0.62 -3.51
CA GLN A 30 -0.21 -1.97 -3.02
C GLN A 30 1.00 -2.64 -2.36
N ASP A 31 2.19 -2.47 -2.93
CA ASP A 31 3.42 -3.05 -2.39
C ASP A 31 3.81 -2.42 -1.05
N VAL A 32 3.63 -1.10 -0.87
CA VAL A 32 3.79 -0.43 0.43
C VAL A 32 2.84 -1.03 1.46
N VAL A 33 1.55 -1.15 1.13
CA VAL A 33 0.56 -1.71 2.07
C VAL A 33 0.88 -3.15 2.42
N LYS A 34 1.30 -3.98 1.44
CA LYS A 34 1.70 -5.36 1.70
C LYS A 34 2.87 -5.42 2.68
N GLU A 35 3.84 -4.53 2.55
CA GLU A 35 4.97 -4.46 3.48
C GLU A 35 4.53 -4.00 4.87
N MET A 36 3.70 -2.95 4.97
CA MET A 36 3.09 -2.50 6.24
C MET A 36 2.32 -3.62 6.95
N GLN A 37 1.69 -4.50 6.17
CA GLN A 37 0.83 -5.58 6.65
C GLN A 37 1.55 -6.92 6.84
N THR A 38 2.87 -6.98 6.61
CA THR A 38 3.65 -8.20 6.85
C THR A 38 3.90 -8.35 8.35
N LEU A 39 3.42 -9.46 8.91
CA LEU A 39 3.50 -9.72 10.35
C LEU A 39 4.95 -9.95 10.79
N ASP A 40 5.26 -9.61 12.03
CA ASP A 40 6.58 -9.85 12.63
C ASP A 40 6.97 -11.33 12.64
N GLU A 41 6.02 -12.22 12.91
CA GLU A 41 6.21 -13.68 12.81
C GLU A 41 6.47 -14.17 11.37
N GLU A 42 6.09 -13.39 10.36
CA GLU A 42 6.33 -13.67 8.94
C GLU A 42 7.60 -12.96 8.40
N GLY A 43 8.37 -12.32 9.28
CA GLY A 43 9.60 -11.58 8.94
C GLY A 43 9.37 -10.11 8.58
N GLY A 44 8.16 -9.60 8.76
CA GLY A 44 7.84 -8.18 8.69
C GLY A 44 8.04 -7.46 10.01
N ARG A 45 7.26 -6.40 10.22
CA ARG A 45 7.39 -5.51 11.39
C ARG A 45 6.09 -5.29 12.13
N LEU A 46 4.97 -5.73 11.57
CA LEU A 46 3.67 -5.49 12.18
C LEU A 46 3.44 -6.48 13.33
N PRO A 47 3.30 -6.03 14.58
CA PRO A 47 3.11 -6.95 15.70
C PRO A 47 1.78 -7.69 15.61
N TYR A 48 1.80 -9.00 15.84
CA TYR A 48 0.61 -9.83 15.90
C TYR A 48 0.29 -10.29 17.33
N GLU A 49 -0.97 -10.15 17.73
CA GLU A 49 -1.51 -10.71 18.98
C GLU A 49 -2.90 -11.31 18.73
N THR A 50 -3.88 -10.44 18.46
CA THR A 50 -5.25 -10.83 18.08
C THR A 50 -5.56 -10.61 16.59
N GLY A 51 -4.63 -9.97 15.87
CA GLY A 51 -4.85 -9.46 14.52
C GLY A 51 -5.66 -8.16 14.45
N PHE A 52 -6.08 -7.58 15.57
CA PHE A 52 -6.91 -6.36 15.56
C PHE A 52 -6.20 -5.16 14.93
N LEU A 53 -4.94 -4.92 15.30
CA LEU A 53 -4.13 -3.87 14.68
C LEU A 53 -4.03 -4.09 13.16
N TRP A 54 -3.69 -5.31 12.75
CA TRP A 54 -3.59 -5.71 11.34
C TRP A 54 -4.89 -5.48 10.56
N ALA A 55 -6.03 -5.84 11.15
CA ALA A 55 -7.34 -5.64 10.54
C ALA A 55 -7.85 -4.18 10.61
N SER A 56 -7.23 -3.32 11.41
CA SER A 56 -7.67 -1.92 11.61
C SER A 56 -7.20 -0.95 10.52
N LEU A 57 -6.39 -1.42 9.56
CA LEU A 57 -5.94 -0.62 8.43
C LEU A 57 -7.13 -0.25 7.53
N MET A 58 -7.25 1.03 7.23
CA MET A 58 -8.24 1.57 6.30
C MET A 58 -7.54 2.39 5.20
N ALA A 59 -8.21 2.50 4.06
CA ALA A 59 -7.80 3.34 2.96
C ALA A 59 -8.84 4.43 2.66
N SER A 60 -8.39 5.56 2.13
CA SER A 60 -9.24 6.70 1.75
C SER A 60 -8.51 7.56 0.72
N THR A 61 -9.26 8.20 -0.18
CA THR A 61 -8.75 9.24 -1.09
C THR A 61 -9.04 10.66 -0.59
N SER A 62 -9.90 10.80 0.42
CA SER A 62 -10.36 12.12 0.89
C SER A 62 -9.54 12.67 2.05
N SER A 63 -9.09 11.80 2.95
CA SER A 63 -8.41 12.18 4.19
C SER A 63 -7.83 10.95 4.89
N MET A 64 -6.82 11.18 5.75
CA MET A 64 -6.22 10.14 6.59
C MET A 64 -7.25 9.51 7.53
N PRO A 65 -7.46 8.18 7.48
CA PRO A 65 -8.29 7.49 8.47
C PRO A 65 -7.75 7.72 9.89
N PRO A 66 -8.54 8.31 10.81
CA PRO A 66 -8.05 8.67 12.12
C PRO A 66 -8.02 7.48 13.07
N ILE A 67 -7.11 7.53 14.05
CA ILE A 67 -7.14 6.61 15.20
C ILE A 67 -8.44 6.85 15.99
N ASN A 68 -9.15 5.77 16.30
CA ASN A 68 -10.28 5.77 17.20
C ASN A 68 -9.82 5.33 18.59
N GLN A 69 -9.88 6.23 19.57
CA GLN A 69 -9.44 5.97 20.95
C GLN A 69 -10.23 4.84 21.63
N ASN A 70 -11.44 4.55 21.17
CA ASN A 70 -12.30 3.49 21.70
C ASN A 70 -12.13 2.15 20.95
N ALA A 71 -11.39 2.12 19.84
CA ALA A 71 -11.18 0.92 19.05
C ALA A 71 -10.11 0.02 19.70
N ASN A 72 -10.60 -0.99 20.42
CA ASN A 72 -9.79 -2.00 21.10
C ASN A 72 -10.30 -3.41 20.70
N PRO A 73 -9.44 -4.44 20.73
CA PRO A 73 -9.89 -5.81 20.49
C PRO A 73 -10.91 -6.23 21.54
N VAL A 74 -11.87 -7.05 21.12
CA VAL A 74 -12.78 -7.76 22.02
C VAL A 74 -12.05 -9.00 22.55
N ASP A 75 -12.16 -9.25 23.84
CA ASP A 75 -11.49 -10.38 24.48
C ASP A 75 -11.90 -11.72 23.84
N GLY A 76 -10.91 -12.56 23.55
CA GLY A 76 -11.10 -13.83 22.84
C GLY A 76 -11.43 -13.73 21.34
N GLN A 77 -11.56 -12.54 20.76
CA GLN A 77 -11.83 -12.37 19.33
C GLN A 77 -10.53 -12.31 18.51
N LEU A 78 -10.50 -13.06 17.41
CA LEU A 78 -9.46 -12.99 16.39
C LEU A 78 -9.95 -12.19 15.19
N TYR A 79 -9.03 -11.43 14.60
CA TYR A 79 -9.30 -10.55 13.47
C TYR A 79 -8.40 -10.92 12.31
N ARG A 80 -8.92 -10.76 11.10
CA ARG A 80 -8.19 -11.00 9.87
C ARG A 80 -8.27 -9.78 8.98
N PHE A 81 -7.12 -9.40 8.43
CA PHE A 81 -7.07 -8.35 7.44
C PHE A 81 -7.63 -8.83 6.10
N ASP A 82 -8.38 -7.94 5.45
CA ASP A 82 -8.87 -8.12 4.10
C ASP A 82 -8.28 -7.03 3.19
N PHE A 83 -7.31 -7.44 2.37
CA PHE A 83 -6.64 -6.56 1.41
C PHE A 83 -7.59 -6.05 0.32
N GLY A 84 -8.69 -6.75 0.03
CA GLY A 84 -9.62 -6.38 -1.04
C GLY A 84 -10.23 -4.99 -0.85
N THR A 85 -10.48 -4.59 0.39
CA THR A 85 -10.99 -3.24 0.70
C THR A 85 -9.99 -2.14 0.38
N ILE A 86 -8.70 -2.38 0.61
CA ILE A 86 -7.62 -1.44 0.32
C ILE A 86 -7.36 -1.38 -1.19
N GLU A 87 -7.32 -2.55 -1.84
CA GLU A 87 -7.14 -2.67 -3.28
C GLU A 87 -8.24 -1.93 -4.05
N ALA A 88 -9.50 -2.03 -3.61
CA ALA A 88 -10.61 -1.31 -4.22
C ALA A 88 -10.44 0.21 -4.18
N VAL A 89 -9.92 0.77 -3.08
CA VAL A 89 -9.62 2.21 -2.98
C VAL A 89 -8.47 2.60 -3.90
N ILE A 90 -7.41 1.79 -3.97
CA ILE A 90 -6.26 2.06 -4.84
C ILE A 90 -6.67 2.07 -6.31
N ILE A 91 -7.46 1.08 -6.75
CA ILE A 91 -7.92 0.95 -8.14
C ILE A 91 -8.96 2.02 -8.48
N GLY A 92 -9.81 2.40 -7.52
CA GLY A 92 -10.84 3.42 -7.73
C GLY A 92 -10.37 4.86 -7.64
N ALA A 93 -9.09 5.10 -7.29
CA ALA A 93 -8.52 6.43 -7.15
C ALA A 93 -7.96 6.94 -8.48
N ASP A 94 -8.20 8.21 -8.79
CA ASP A 94 -7.57 8.86 -9.94
C ASP A 94 -6.06 9.00 -9.71
N LEU A 95 -5.30 9.18 -10.80
CA LEU A 95 -3.83 9.28 -10.72
C LEU A 95 -3.37 10.47 -9.88
N ASP A 96 -4.13 11.57 -9.92
CA ASP A 96 -3.85 12.80 -9.18
C ASP A 96 -4.40 12.78 -7.74
N ASP A 97 -5.13 11.74 -7.36
CA ASP A 97 -5.64 11.60 -6.00
C ASP A 97 -4.50 11.24 -5.02
N ASP A 98 -4.61 11.79 -3.81
CA ASP A 98 -3.86 11.29 -2.68
C ASP A 98 -4.41 9.94 -2.22
N LEU A 99 -3.52 9.01 -1.88
CA LEU A 99 -3.88 7.75 -1.22
C LEU A 99 -3.48 7.80 0.24
N TYR A 100 -4.48 7.73 1.11
CA TYR A 100 -4.29 7.67 2.55
C TYR A 100 -4.48 6.25 3.07
N PHE A 101 -3.52 5.77 3.85
CA PHE A 101 -3.58 4.48 4.55
C PHE A 101 -3.35 4.70 6.04
N GLY A 102 -4.36 4.42 6.86
CA GLY A 102 -4.34 4.73 8.29
C GLY A 102 -4.85 3.57 9.13
N TYR A 103 -4.12 3.27 10.21
CA TYR A 103 -4.59 2.33 11.23
C TYR A 103 -5.52 3.03 12.20
N THR A 104 -6.66 2.39 12.48
CA THR A 104 -7.70 2.98 13.32
C THR A 104 -7.69 2.48 14.76
N ALA A 105 -6.89 1.44 15.09
CA ALA A 105 -6.75 0.94 16.45
C ALA A 105 -6.20 2.00 17.42
N SER A 106 -6.75 2.06 18.63
CA SER A 106 -6.43 3.07 19.66
C SER A 106 -4.92 3.16 19.98
N TYR A 107 -4.24 2.01 19.90
CA TYR A 107 -2.84 1.83 20.26
C TYR A 107 -1.89 1.79 19.05
N ALA A 108 -2.38 2.04 17.83
CA ALA A 108 -1.57 1.95 16.60
C ALA A 108 -0.33 2.85 16.64
N ALA A 109 -0.48 4.12 17.04
CA ALA A 109 0.64 5.05 17.17
C ALA A 109 1.66 4.61 18.23
N ALA A 110 1.20 4.03 19.33
CA ALA A 110 2.08 3.52 20.39
C ALA A 110 2.90 2.32 19.90
N GLN A 111 2.35 1.47 19.01
CA GLN A 111 3.08 0.37 18.39
C GLN A 111 4.08 0.87 17.35
N GLU A 112 3.66 1.79 16.48
CA GLU A 112 4.51 2.34 15.43
C GLU A 112 5.71 3.10 16.02
N TYR A 113 5.47 4.03 16.95
CA TYR A 113 6.48 4.94 17.49
C TYR A 113 7.07 4.54 18.83
N GLY A 114 6.60 3.44 19.42
CA GLY A 114 7.01 3.01 20.75
C GLY A 114 6.37 3.88 21.83
N ALA A 115 6.17 3.28 23.00
CA ALA A 115 5.59 3.97 24.16
C ALA A 115 6.01 3.27 25.45
N GLN A 116 6.06 4.02 26.56
CA GLN A 116 6.26 3.46 27.91
C GLN A 116 7.51 2.56 28.03
N GLY A 117 8.61 2.95 27.37
CA GLY A 117 9.88 2.19 27.38
C GLY A 117 9.93 1.00 26.42
N ARG A 118 8.85 0.72 25.67
CA ARG A 118 8.88 -0.24 24.55
C ARG A 118 9.48 0.40 23.31
N ALA A 119 10.35 -0.36 22.64
CA ALA A 119 10.93 0.03 21.37
C ALA A 119 9.84 0.11 20.28
N PRO A 120 10.03 0.97 19.26
CA PRO A 120 9.05 1.15 18.21
C PRO A 120 9.11 0.03 17.17
N ALA A 121 7.96 -0.43 16.67
CA ALA A 121 7.91 -1.48 15.65
C ALA A 121 8.33 -0.98 14.26
N GLY A 122 7.84 0.20 13.87
CA GLY A 122 8.24 0.87 12.62
C GLY A 122 7.64 0.30 11.33
N PHE A 123 6.54 -0.45 11.41
CA PHE A 123 5.90 -1.08 10.26
C PHE A 123 5.36 -0.08 9.23
N VAL A 124 4.99 1.14 9.64
CA VAL A 124 4.57 2.17 8.67
C VAL A 124 5.78 2.86 8.05
N ARG A 125 6.65 3.43 8.90
CA ARG A 125 7.74 4.28 8.39
C ARG A 125 8.76 3.51 7.55
N ASP A 126 8.98 2.23 7.85
CA ASP A 126 9.97 1.44 7.11
C ASP A 126 9.42 1.05 5.73
N ALA A 127 8.14 0.67 5.64
CA ALA A 127 7.48 0.42 4.36
C ALA A 127 7.45 1.68 3.46
N VAL A 128 7.19 2.85 4.06
CA VAL A 128 7.20 4.13 3.31
C VAL A 128 8.62 4.49 2.84
N GLN A 129 9.66 4.22 3.63
CA GLN A 129 11.05 4.43 3.20
C GLN A 129 11.41 3.61 1.95
N ASN A 130 10.77 2.46 1.77
CA ASN A 130 10.95 1.58 0.61
C ASN A 130 10.14 1.99 -0.64
N TRP A 131 9.46 3.15 -0.63
CA TRP A 131 8.69 3.67 -1.76
C TRP A 131 9.43 3.58 -3.11
N ASN A 132 10.66 4.10 -3.17
CA ASN A 132 11.44 4.10 -4.40
C ASN A 132 11.73 2.68 -4.91
N GLU A 133 11.96 1.72 -4.01
CA GLU A 133 12.18 0.33 -4.37
C GLU A 133 10.89 -0.29 -4.95
N HIS A 134 9.74 -0.02 -4.33
CA HIS A 134 8.43 -0.47 -4.83
C HIS A 134 8.12 0.12 -6.21
N VAL A 135 8.35 1.42 -6.41
CA VAL A 135 8.18 2.08 -7.71
C VAL A 135 9.12 1.46 -8.75
N ASN A 136 10.41 1.31 -8.45
CA ASN A 136 11.38 0.72 -9.37
C ASN A 136 11.02 -0.71 -9.76
N ARG A 137 10.55 -1.52 -8.81
CA ARG A 137 10.11 -2.89 -9.04
C ARG A 137 8.88 -2.91 -9.95
N ASN A 138 7.88 -2.08 -9.71
CA ASN A 138 6.68 -2.03 -10.54
C ASN A 138 6.93 -1.42 -11.92
N ALA A 139 7.79 -0.41 -12.03
CA ALA A 139 8.24 0.13 -13.32
C ALA A 139 8.91 -0.95 -14.19
N LYS A 140 9.77 -1.80 -13.62
CA LYS A 140 10.36 -2.94 -14.33
C LYS A 140 9.32 -3.94 -14.80
N LYS A 141 8.31 -4.27 -13.96
CA LYS A 141 7.21 -5.17 -14.32
C LYS A 141 6.37 -4.59 -15.46
N VAL A 142 5.92 -3.35 -15.31
CA VAL A 142 5.07 -2.65 -16.29
C VAL A 142 5.80 -2.50 -17.62
N ARG A 143 7.07 -2.07 -17.62
CA ARG A 143 7.88 -1.99 -18.84
C ARG A 143 7.85 -3.30 -19.65
N LYS A 144 8.01 -4.44 -18.96
CA LYS A 144 7.97 -5.76 -19.59
C LYS A 144 6.58 -6.11 -20.14
N VAL A 145 5.52 -5.79 -19.40
CA VAL A 145 4.13 -6.11 -19.78
C VAL A 145 3.65 -5.26 -20.96
N PHE A 146 3.93 -3.96 -20.95
CA PHE A 146 3.45 -3.02 -21.96
C PHE A 146 4.35 -2.94 -23.21
N GLY A 147 5.55 -3.54 -23.14
CA GLY A 147 6.54 -3.50 -24.21
C GLY A 147 7.10 -2.09 -24.43
N LEU A 148 7.40 -1.41 -23.33
CA LEU A 148 7.98 -0.06 -23.28
C LEU A 148 9.51 -0.10 -23.15
#